data_AF-A0A447T4H5-F1
#
_entry.id   AF-A0A447T4H5-F1
#
_cell.length_a   1.000
_cell.length_b   1.000
_cell.length_c   1.000
_cell.angle_alpha   90.00
_cell.angle_beta   90.00
_cell.angle_gamma   90.00
#
_symmetry.space_group_name_H-M   'P 1'
#
loop_
_entity.id
_entity.type
_entity.pdbx_description
1 polymer ?
#
loop_
_entity_poly.entity_id
_entity_poly.type
_entity_poly.pdbx_seq_one_letter_code
_entity_poly.pdbx_strand_id
1 'polypeptide(L)'
;MPMTKIRSGGAGAPPLPAAIYLLSVCIFAMATSEFMVAGMMPSLAAAFHASLADVGNLVSAFAASVVVGGPLLTWRLRAVRRKPALLACWRCF
;
A
#
# COMPACT_ATOMS: atom_id res chain seq x y z
N MET A 1 -31.99 -27.74 -35.85
CA MET A 1 -31.21 -27.91 -34.60
C MET A 1 -29.82 -28.42 -34.94
N PRO A 2 -28.78 -27.58 -34.84
CA PRO A 2 -27.45 -28.05 -34.48
C PRO A 2 -27.03 -27.45 -33.13
N MET A 3 -26.68 -28.32 -32.19
CA MET A 3 -26.13 -27.94 -30.88
C MET A 3 -24.74 -27.33 -31.05
N THR A 4 -24.65 -26.01 -30.87
CA THR A 4 -23.40 -25.28 -30.72
C THR A 4 -22.78 -25.67 -29.38
N LYS A 5 -21.74 -26.51 -29.45
CA LYS A 5 -20.94 -27.00 -28.34
C LYS A 5 -20.32 -25.82 -27.59
N ILE A 6 -20.89 -25.45 -26.44
CA ILE A 6 -20.30 -24.48 -25.52
C ILE A 6 -19.01 -25.10 -24.99
N ARG A 7 -17.89 -24.65 -25.52
CA ARG A 7 -16.55 -25.03 -25.07
C ARG A 7 -16.39 -24.42 -23.68
N SER A 8 -16.66 -25.22 -22.65
CA SER A 8 -16.18 -24.99 -21.29
C SER A 8 -14.66 -24.97 -21.34
N GLY A 9 -14.10 -23.80 -21.64
CA GLY A 9 -12.71 -23.50 -21.41
C GLY A 9 -12.57 -23.28 -19.91
N GLY A 10 -12.21 -24.34 -19.19
CA GLY A 10 -11.60 -24.20 -17.88
C GLY A 10 -10.32 -23.41 -18.06
N ALA A 11 -10.43 -22.08 -17.97
CA ALA A 11 -9.29 -21.18 -17.94
C ALA A 11 -8.55 -21.47 -16.65
N GLY A 12 -7.56 -22.36 -16.70
CA GLY A 12 -6.52 -22.42 -15.68
C GLY A 12 -5.91 -21.03 -15.63
N ALA A 13 -6.21 -20.27 -14.58
CA ALA A 13 -5.66 -18.95 -14.39
C ALA A 13 -4.14 -19.05 -14.49
N PRO A 14 -3.46 -18.18 -15.25
CA PRO A 14 -2.01 -18.18 -15.27
C PRO A 14 -1.50 -18.01 -13.84
N PRO A 15 -0.42 -18.71 -13.44
CA PRO A 15 0.13 -18.56 -12.09
C PRO A 15 0.41 -17.08 -11.83
N LEU A 16 -0.06 -16.58 -10.68
CA LEU A 16 0.16 -15.19 -10.30
C LEU A 16 1.67 -14.93 -10.25
N PRO A 17 2.16 -13.83 -10.85
CA PRO A 17 3.57 -13.48 -10.78
C PRO A 17 4.07 -13.47 -9.33
N ALA A 18 5.26 -14.02 -9.08
CA ALA A 18 5.88 -14.05 -7.74
C ALA A 18 5.96 -12.66 -7.09
N ALA A 19 6.07 -11.61 -7.90
CA ALA A 19 6.04 -10.21 -7.47
C ALA A 19 4.75 -9.84 -6.69
N ILE A 20 3.60 -10.45 -7.00
CA ILE A 20 2.35 -10.17 -6.28
C ILE A 20 2.40 -10.73 -4.87
N TYR A 21 2.95 -11.93 -4.67
CA TYR A 21 3.12 -12.49 -3.33
C TYR A 21 4.06 -11.64 -2.48
N LEU A 22 5.19 -11.21 -3.04
CA LEU A 22 6.11 -10.26 -2.38
C LEU A 22 5.42 -8.94 -2.05
N LEU A 23 4.69 -8.35 -3.01
CA LEU A 23 3.97 -7.10 -2.81
C LEU A 23 2.91 -7.23 -1.71
N SER A 24 2.16 -8.33 -1.69
CA SER A 24 1.16 -8.60 -0.66
C SER A 24 1.78 -8.72 0.73
N VAL A 25 2.90 -9.43 0.87
CA VAL A 25 3.62 -9.53 2.16
C VAL A 25 4.15 -8.16 2.59
N CYS A 26 4.71 -7.38 1.66
CA CYS A 26 5.19 -6.02 1.96
C CYS A 26 4.05 -5.09 2.42
N ILE A 27 2.93 -5.07 1.70
CA ILE A 27 1.76 -4.24 2.06
C ILE A 27 1.18 -4.71 3.40
N PHE A 28 1.11 -6.02 3.62
CA PHE A 28 0.63 -6.58 4.88
C PHE A 28 1.52 -6.17 6.06
N ALA A 29 2.84 -6.30 5.91
CA ALA A 29 3.80 -5.90 6.95
C ALA A 29 3.74 -4.39 7.23
N MET A 30 3.65 -3.56 6.18
CA MET A 30 3.49 -2.11 6.31
C MET A 30 2.21 -1.77 7.09
N ALA A 31 1.05 -2.29 6.67
CA ALA A 31 -0.22 -2.01 7.32
C ALA A 31 -0.23 -2.48 8.78
N THR A 32 0.35 -3.67 9.05
CA THR A 32 0.48 -4.19 10.42
C THR A 32 1.27 -3.23 11.32
N SER A 33 2.36 -2.64 10.80
CA SER A 33 3.13 -1.63 11.54
C SER A 33 2.32 -0.37 11.84
N GLU A 34 1.47 0.07 10.92
CA GLU A 34 0.64 1.27 11.12
C GLU A 34 -0.47 1.04 12.15
N PHE A 35 -1.14 -0.12 12.09
CA PHE A 35 -2.19 -0.47 13.04
C PHE A 35 -1.64 -0.78 14.44
N MET A 36 -0.42 -1.29 14.55
CA MET A 36 0.23 -1.52 15.85
C MET A 36 0.39 -0.22 16.66
N VAL A 37 0.66 0.91 15.99
CA VAL A 37 0.79 2.22 16.63
C VAL A 37 -0.51 2.65 17.31
N ALA A 38 -1.67 2.32 16.74
CA ALA A 38 -2.97 2.61 17.36
C ALA A 38 -3.14 1.90 18.71
N GLY A 39 -2.61 0.68 18.85
CA GLY A 39 -2.59 -0.06 20.12
C GLY A 39 -1.64 0.54 21.16
N MET A 40 -0.61 1.27 20.72
CA MET A 40 0.35 1.95 21.60
C MET A 40 -0.03 3.40 21.91
N MET A 41 -1.18 3.91 21.44
CA MET A 41 -1.65 5.27 21.73
C MET A 41 -1.62 5.64 23.23
N PRO A 42 -2.07 4.78 24.17
CA PRO A 42 -2.04 5.12 25.58
C PRO A 42 -0.60 5.30 26.11
N SER A 43 0.32 4.46 25.64
CA SER A 43 1.74 4.52 25.98
C SER A 43 2.42 5.75 25.38
N LEU A 44 2.04 6.15 24.16
CA LEU A 44 2.48 7.38 23.50
C LEU A 44 1.96 8.62 24.22
N ALA A 45 0.69 8.63 24.63
CA ALA A 45 0.10 9.73 25.41
C ALA A 45 0.82 9.92 26.76
N ALA A 46 1.12 8.81 27.44
CA ALA A 46 1.88 8.82 28.68
C ALA A 46 3.33 9.31 28.48
N ALA A 47 3.99 8.92 27.39
CA ALA A 47 5.37 9.32 27.09
C ALA A 47 5.50 10.79 26.65
N PHE A 48 4.50 11.33 25.94
CA PHE A 48 4.49 12.71 25.46
C PHE A 48 3.78 13.69 26.42
N HIS A 49 3.29 13.22 27.57
CA HIS A 49 2.46 14.02 28.51
C HIS A 49 1.28 14.76 27.83
N ALA A 50 0.75 14.19 26.74
CA ALA A 50 -0.29 14.78 25.92
C ALA A 50 -1.63 14.08 26.11
N SER A 51 -2.73 14.79 25.87
CA SER A 51 -4.08 14.23 25.96
C SER A 51 -4.31 13.18 24.88
N LEU A 52 -5.15 12.17 25.17
CA LEU A 52 -5.61 11.19 24.17
C LEU A 52 -6.20 11.88 22.92
N ALA A 53 -6.84 13.05 23.10
CA ALA A 53 -7.40 13.84 22.02
C ALA A 53 -6.31 14.40 21.07
N ASP A 54 -5.16 14.80 21.60
CA ASP A 54 -4.04 15.32 20.80
C ASP A 54 -3.40 14.21 19.97
N VAL A 55 -3.26 13.02 20.56
CA VAL A 55 -2.78 11.82 19.84
C VAL A 55 -3.74 11.43 18.73
N GLY A 56 -5.06 11.50 18.96
CA GLY A 56 -6.07 11.29 17.93
C GLY A 56 -6.00 12.32 16.79
N ASN A 57 -5.68 13.58 17.10
CA ASN A 57 -5.50 14.62 16.09
C ASN A 57 -4.27 14.37 15.21
N LEU A 58 -3.16 13.90 15.81
CA LEU A 58 -1.96 13.48 15.06
C LEU A 58 -2.25 12.34 14.08
N VAL A 59 -3.04 11.35 14.50
CA VAL A 59 -3.46 10.25 13.61
C VAL A 59 -4.39 10.74 12.50
N SER A 60 -5.26 11.70 12.78
CA SER A 60 -6.12 12.32 11.76
C SER A 60 -5.29 13.07 10.71
N ALA A 61 -4.28 13.82 11.14
CA ALA A 61 -3.33 14.48 10.25
C ALA A 61 -2.52 13.47 9.40
N PHE A 62 -2.12 12.35 10.01
CA PHE A 62 -1.48 11.25 9.29
C PHE A 62 -2.40 10.66 8.21
N ALA A 63 -3.67 10.37 8.53
CA ALA A 63 -4.64 9.86 7.57
C ALA A 63 -4.85 10.84 6.40
N ALA A 64 -4.95 12.14 6.69
CA ALA A 64 -5.02 13.18 5.66
C ALA A 64 -3.79 13.17 4.75
N SER A 65 -2.60 12.97 5.31
CA SER A 65 -1.36 12.86 4.54
C SER A 65 -1.35 11.67 3.59
N VAL A 66 -1.93 10.52 3.99
CA VAL A 66 -2.02 9.32 3.13
C VAL A 66 -2.99 9.57 1.97
N VAL A 67 -4.13 10.21 2.24
CA VAL A 67 -5.13 10.58 1.23
C VAL A 67 -4.57 11.55 0.20
N VAL A 68 -3.72 12.49 0.62
CA VAL A 68 -3.08 13.46 -0.30
C VAL A 68 -1.86 12.85 -0.98
N GLY A 69 -1.07 12.07 -0.24
CA GLY A 69 0.19 11.48 -0.67
C GLY A 69 0.00 10.43 -1.77
N GLY A 70 -1.02 9.58 -1.67
CA GLY A 70 -1.32 8.55 -2.67
C GLY A 70 -1.54 9.10 -4.08
N PRO A 71 -2.49 10.04 -4.29
CA PRO A 71 -2.70 10.71 -5.57
C PRO A 71 -1.49 11.52 -6.03
N LEU A 72 -0.81 12.24 -5.12
CA LEU A 72 0.37 13.04 -5.46
C LEU A 72 1.52 12.15 -5.98
N LEU A 73 1.77 11.04 -5.29
CA LEU A 73 2.80 10.07 -5.66
C LEU A 73 2.41 9.34 -6.95
N THR A 74 1.14 8.96 -7.10
CA THR A 74 0.61 8.35 -8.35
C THR A 74 0.75 9.29 -9.54
N TRP A 75 0.46 10.58 -9.36
CA TRP A 75 0.61 11.59 -10.40
C TRP A 75 2.08 11.80 -10.78
N ARG A 76 2.99 11.85 -9.81
CA ARG A 76 4.44 11.92 -10.06
C ARG A 76 4.96 10.66 -10.75
N LEU A 77 4.55 9.47 -10.32
CA LEU A 77 4.95 8.19 -10.91
C LEU A 77 4.36 7.97 -12.31
N ARG A 78 3.19 8.54 -12.62
CA ARG A 78 2.59 8.50 -13.96
C ARG A 78 3.47 9.19 -15.02
N ALA A 79 4.22 10.22 -14.64
CA ALA A 79 5.18 10.89 -15.52
C ALA A 79 6.48 10.10 -15.73
N VAL A 80 6.74 9.07 -14.92
CA VAL A 80 7.96 8.26 -14.99
C VAL A 80 7.69 7.02 -15.83
N ARG A 81 8.20 7.00 -17.07
CA ARG A 81 8.32 5.75 -17.84
C ARG A 81 9.10 4.74 -16.98
N ARG A 82 8.81 3.44 -17.01
CA ARG A 82 9.45 2.46 -16.11
C ARG A 82 10.99 2.36 -16.19
N LYS A 83 11.61 2.95 -17.23
CA LYS A 83 13.05 2.88 -17.51
C LYS A 83 13.92 3.91 -16.74
N PRO A 84 13.59 5.22 -16.60
CA PRO A 84 14.43 6.16 -15.86
C PRO A 84 14.34 6.01 -14.33
N ALA A 85 13.23 5.49 -13.78
CA ALA A 85 13.12 5.22 -12.33
C ALA A 85 14.11 4.15 -11.85
N LEU A 86 14.25 3.05 -12.62
CA LEU A 86 15.25 2.01 -12.34
C LEU A 86 16.68 2.56 -12.45
N LEU A 87 16.96 3.40 -13.46
CA LEU A 87 18.28 4.01 -13.65
C LEU A 87 18.60 5.08 -12.61
N ALA A 88 17.61 5.83 -12.11
CA ALA A 88 17.80 6.81 -11.05
C ALA A 88 18.01 6.13 -9.69
N CYS A 89 17.28 5.05 -9.40
CA CYS A 89 17.49 4.25 -8.20
C CYS A 89 18.88 3.61 -8.17
N TRP A 90 19.35 3.08 -9.31
CA TRP A 90 20.72 2.53 -9.43
C TRP A 90 21.82 3.60 -9.40
N ARG A 91 21.49 4.87 -9.68
CA ARG A 91 22.46 6.00 -9.58
C ARG A 91 22.49 6.66 -8.22
N CYS A 92 21.49 6.44 -7.37
CA CYS A 92 21.41 7.02 -6.03
C CYS A 92 21.72 6.03 -4.91
N PHE A 93 22.01 4.76 -5.25
CA PHE A 93 22.45 3.73 -4.32
C PHE A 93 23.89 3.34 -4.67
#